data_AF-A0A350CDD6-F1
#
_entry.id   AF-A0A350CDD6-F1
#
_cell.length_a   1.000
_cell.length_b   1.000
_cell.length_c   1.000
_cell.angle_alpha   90.00
_cell.angle_beta   90.00
_cell.angle_gamma   90.00
#
_symmetry.space_group_name_H-M   'P 1'
#
loop_
_entity.id
_entity.type
_entity.pdbx_description
1 polymer ?
#
loop_
_entity_poly.entity_id
_entity_poly.type
_entity_poly.pdbx_seq_one_letter_code
_entity_poly.pdbx_strand_id
1 'polypeptide(L)'
;MVLSGWFNFAWVHASPRGIDGGPLGFLTWVIPAVLGTLAYDELSISGASRGARRIFLAGLLVMLAGWVLSFPTVLYDVSGDSGLLASVGDYAADPVWPRAERWRLWDGRLPEPPLVPPPGPAERKLNYWMMSQRAGSVSYTTFAGGLSLVLFAGFVWVCDVRGRSAGVPGTLGANSLAAYLLHDVAARLVAPWLQRDSGLVPVLTGWLIFAGLVYGCCRLLQWKRWYLRV
;
A
#
# COMPACT_ATOMS: atom_id res chain seq x y z
N MET A 1 -9.74 -9.37 10.05
CA MET A 1 -11.16 -8.98 10.19
C MET A 1 -11.66 -9.04 11.62
N VAL A 2 -11.65 -10.20 12.30
CA VAL A 2 -12.16 -10.33 13.68
C VAL A 2 -11.50 -9.32 14.63
N LEU A 3 -10.16 -9.24 14.64
CA LEU A 3 -9.44 -8.27 15.48
C LEU A 3 -9.73 -6.81 15.11
N SER A 4 -9.95 -6.53 13.82
CA SER A 4 -10.36 -5.21 13.34
C SER A 4 -11.74 -4.82 13.84
N GLY A 5 -12.69 -5.77 13.82
CA GLY A 5 -14.05 -5.59 14.33
C GLY A 5 -14.10 -5.46 15.85
N TRP A 6 -13.16 -6.13 16.56
CA TRP A 6 -13.10 -6.06 18.01
C TRP A 6 -12.50 -4.73 18.51
N PHE A 7 -11.35 -4.31 17.98
CA PHE A 7 -10.72 -3.07 18.45
C PHE A 7 -9.83 -2.36 17.41
N ASN A 8 -9.14 -3.08 16.52
CA ASN A 8 -8.02 -2.48 15.77
C ASN A 8 -8.47 -1.37 14.82
N PHE A 9 -9.66 -1.49 14.21
CA PHE A 9 -10.17 -0.44 13.34
C PHE A 9 -10.41 0.85 14.12
N ALA A 10 -11.05 0.77 15.28
CA ALA A 10 -11.26 1.94 16.15
C ALA A 10 -9.93 2.52 16.65
N TRP A 11 -8.99 1.66 17.08
CA TRP A 11 -7.67 2.08 17.57
C TRP A 11 -6.89 2.88 16.53
N VAL A 12 -6.82 2.37 15.29
CA VAL A 12 -6.04 3.00 14.21
C VAL A 12 -6.59 4.39 13.85
N HIS A 13 -7.87 4.61 14.09
CA HIS A 13 -8.57 5.85 13.78
C HIS A 13 -8.71 6.81 14.97
N ALA A 14 -8.40 6.35 16.19
CA ALA A 14 -8.32 7.18 17.39
C ALA A 14 -7.15 8.18 17.32
N SER A 15 -7.16 9.21 18.16
CA SER A 15 -6.03 10.14 18.27
C SER A 15 -5.00 9.64 19.28
N PRO A 16 -3.70 9.60 18.96
CA PRO A 16 -3.08 9.90 17.66
C PRO A 16 -3.36 8.78 16.64
N ARG A 17 -3.60 9.17 15.37
CA ARG A 17 -3.98 8.20 14.33
C ARG A 17 -2.82 7.27 14.00
N GLY A 18 -3.09 5.97 13.98
CA GLY A 18 -2.17 4.94 13.51
C GLY A 18 -1.98 4.95 12.00
N ILE A 19 -0.99 4.21 11.50
CA ILE A 19 -0.75 3.93 10.08
C ILE A 19 -0.39 2.44 9.94
N ASP A 20 -0.50 1.90 8.72
CA ASP A 20 -0.03 0.56 8.37
C ASP A 20 -0.60 -0.58 9.24
N GLY A 21 -1.87 -0.45 9.66
CA GLY A 21 -2.56 -1.44 10.48
C GLY A 21 -2.35 -1.29 11.99
N GLY A 22 -1.59 -0.29 12.45
CA GLY A 22 -1.38 -0.01 13.87
C GLY A 22 -0.56 -1.10 14.57
N PRO A 23 -0.90 -1.50 15.82
CA PRO A 23 -0.19 -2.54 16.57
C PRO A 23 -0.20 -3.90 15.86
N LEU A 24 -1.21 -4.13 15.02
CA LEU A 24 -1.33 -5.34 14.21
C LEU A 24 -0.74 -5.19 12.80
N GLY A 25 0.11 -4.18 12.58
CA GLY A 25 0.75 -3.95 11.29
C GLY A 25 1.54 -5.17 10.81
N PHE A 26 2.22 -5.88 11.71
CA PHE A 26 2.93 -7.11 11.34
C PHE A 26 2.01 -8.15 10.66
N LEU A 27 0.74 -8.27 11.08
CA LEU A 27 -0.25 -9.15 10.42
C LEU A 27 -0.68 -8.60 9.07
N THR A 28 -0.82 -7.28 8.97
CA THR A 28 -1.17 -6.57 7.72
C THR A 28 -0.13 -6.87 6.63
N TRP A 29 1.15 -6.91 6.99
CA TRP A 29 2.27 -7.10 6.08
C TRP A 29 2.60 -8.58 5.78
N VAL A 30 1.88 -9.54 6.38
CA VAL A 30 2.05 -10.97 6.04
C VAL A 30 1.70 -11.23 4.58
N ILE A 31 0.67 -10.58 4.04
CA ILE A 31 0.23 -10.80 2.65
C ILE A 31 1.36 -10.47 1.66
N PRO A 32 1.95 -9.25 1.66
CA PRO A 32 3.11 -8.96 0.82
C PRO A 32 4.30 -9.90 1.05
N ALA A 33 4.58 -10.28 2.30
CA ALA A 33 5.69 -11.19 2.61
C ALA A 33 5.50 -12.57 1.96
N VAL A 34 4.32 -13.18 2.12
CA VAL A 34 3.97 -14.47 1.51
C VAL A 34 4.02 -14.40 -0.01
N LEU A 35 3.47 -13.33 -0.61
CA LEU A 35 3.51 -13.13 -2.07
C LEU A 35 4.96 -13.01 -2.57
N GLY A 36 5.83 -12.34 -1.82
CA GLY A 36 7.26 -12.26 -2.13
C GLY A 36 7.95 -13.62 -2.13
N THR A 37 7.68 -14.46 -1.12
CA THR A 37 8.19 -15.84 -1.05
C THR A 37 7.71 -16.67 -2.25
N LEU A 38 6.42 -16.63 -2.56
CA LEU A 38 5.86 -17.35 -3.71
C LEU A 38 6.45 -16.88 -5.06
N ALA A 39 6.70 -15.58 -5.19
CA ALA A 39 7.34 -15.04 -6.38
C ALA A 39 8.79 -15.53 -6.53
N TYR A 40 9.55 -15.59 -5.43
CA TYR A 40 10.90 -16.14 -5.43
C TYR A 40 10.90 -17.62 -5.82
N ASP A 41 10.01 -18.42 -5.22
CA ASP A 41 9.89 -19.84 -5.53
C ASP A 41 9.58 -20.07 -7.02
N GLU A 42 8.63 -19.32 -7.58
CA GLU A 42 8.28 -19.43 -9.00
C GLU A 42 9.46 -19.07 -9.92
N LEU A 43 10.25 -18.04 -9.60
CA LEU A 43 11.46 -17.71 -10.37
C LEU A 43 12.52 -18.80 -10.27
N SER A 44 12.69 -19.40 -9.09
CA SER A 44 13.67 -20.46 -8.87
C SER A 44 13.34 -21.74 -9.65
N ILE A 45 12.05 -22.03 -9.85
CA ILE A 45 11.57 -23.24 -10.55
C ILE A 45 11.49 -23.00 -12.07
N SER A 46 10.88 -21.89 -12.49
CA SER A 46 10.54 -21.64 -13.90
C SER A 46 11.57 -20.82 -14.67
N GLY A 47 12.55 -20.22 -13.97
CA GLY A 47 13.50 -19.27 -14.52
C GLY A 47 12.87 -17.90 -14.85
N ALA A 48 13.73 -16.91 -15.13
CA ALA A 48 13.33 -15.50 -15.23
C ALA A 48 12.21 -15.22 -16.25
N SER A 49 12.30 -15.74 -17.47
CA SER A 49 11.33 -15.44 -18.54
C SER A 49 9.93 -16.00 -18.26
N ARG A 50 9.83 -17.31 -18.00
CA ARG A 50 8.54 -17.97 -17.74
C ARG A 50 7.98 -17.57 -16.38
N GLY A 51 8.84 -17.46 -15.36
CA GLY A 51 8.46 -17.03 -14.02
C GLY A 51 7.91 -15.60 -14.02
N ALA A 52 8.57 -14.63 -14.68
CA ALA A 52 8.06 -13.26 -14.78
C ALA A 52 6.65 -13.21 -15.39
N ARG A 53 6.39 -13.96 -16.48
CA ARG A 53 5.04 -14.00 -17.08
C ARG A 53 4.00 -14.55 -16.10
N ARG A 54 4.31 -15.63 -15.38
CA ARG A 54 3.38 -16.24 -14.42
C ARG A 54 3.13 -15.34 -13.22
N ILE A 55 4.18 -14.73 -12.67
CA ILE A 55 4.08 -13.77 -11.57
C ILE A 55 3.27 -12.56 -11.99
N PHE A 56 3.44 -12.05 -13.21
CA PHE A 56 2.64 -10.96 -13.74
C PHE A 56 1.14 -11.32 -13.79
N LEU A 57 0.80 -12.49 -14.35
CA LEU A 57 -0.59 -12.95 -14.43
C LEU A 57 -1.19 -13.21 -13.03
N ALA A 58 -0.43 -13.84 -12.14
CA ALA A 58 -0.84 -14.04 -10.75
C ALA A 58 -1.05 -12.69 -10.03
N GLY A 59 -0.16 -11.72 -10.26
CA GLY A 59 -0.28 -10.36 -9.73
C GLY A 59 -1.57 -9.67 -10.17
N LEU A 60 -1.95 -9.78 -11.46
CA LEU A 60 -3.22 -9.26 -11.96
C LEU A 60 -4.44 -9.94 -11.29
N LEU A 61 -4.38 -11.25 -11.08
CA LEU A 61 -5.46 -11.99 -10.39
C LEU A 61 -5.56 -11.58 -8.92
N VAL A 62 -4.43 -11.39 -8.24
CA VAL A 62 -4.38 -10.93 -6.85
C VAL A 62 -4.87 -9.48 -6.73
N MET A 63 -4.52 -8.60 -7.67
CA MET A 63 -5.09 -7.25 -7.76
C MET A 63 -6.62 -7.30 -7.91
N LEU A 64 -7.11 -8.13 -8.83
CA LEU A 64 -8.55 -8.30 -9.03
C LEU A 64 -9.23 -8.81 -7.74
N ALA A 65 -8.65 -9.80 -7.07
CA ALA A 65 -9.15 -10.30 -5.80
C ALA A 65 -9.20 -9.20 -4.72
N GLY A 66 -8.14 -8.39 -4.59
CA GLY A 66 -8.11 -7.25 -3.67
C GLY A 66 -9.21 -6.22 -3.94
N TRP A 67 -9.50 -5.96 -5.22
CA TRP A 67 -10.60 -5.08 -5.61
C TRP A 67 -11.98 -5.67 -5.34
N VAL A 68 -12.19 -6.95 -5.64
CA VAL A 68 -13.43 -7.66 -5.28
C VAL A 68 -13.65 -7.65 -3.77
N LEU A 69 -12.60 -7.80 -2.97
CA LEU A 69 -12.68 -7.69 -1.52
C LEU A 69 -13.11 -6.31 -1.03
N SER A 70 -12.96 -5.23 -1.82
CA SER A 70 -13.46 -3.90 -1.45
C SER A 70 -14.96 -3.69 -1.74
N PHE A 71 -15.63 -4.62 -2.42
CA PHE A 71 -17.03 -4.45 -2.84
C PHE A 71 -17.98 -4.07 -1.69
N PRO A 72 -17.88 -4.64 -0.48
CA PRO A 72 -18.77 -4.27 0.62
C PRO A 72 -18.66 -2.81 1.07
N THR A 73 -17.69 -2.04 0.57
CA THR A 73 -17.55 -0.62 0.92
C THR A 73 -18.75 0.22 0.49
N VAL A 74 -19.43 -0.13 -0.61
CA VAL A 74 -20.61 0.59 -1.12
C VAL A 74 -21.83 0.47 -0.18
N LEU A 75 -21.82 -0.50 0.74
CA LEU A 75 -22.86 -0.66 1.77
C LEU A 75 -22.87 0.47 2.81
N TYR A 76 -21.87 1.35 2.76
CA TYR A 76 -21.65 2.45 3.68
C TYR A 76 -21.87 3.83 3.05
N ASP A 77 -22.54 3.88 1.89
CA ASP A 77 -22.98 5.13 1.26
C ASP A 77 -24.01 5.86 2.15
N VAL A 78 -23.89 7.19 2.24
CA VAL A 78 -24.66 8.02 3.19
C VAL A 78 -26.14 8.10 2.86
N SER A 79 -26.52 7.92 1.59
CA SER A 79 -27.92 7.96 1.13
C SER A 79 -28.85 6.94 1.80
N GLY A 80 -28.31 5.90 2.44
CA GLY A 80 -29.07 4.88 3.18
C GLY A 80 -28.90 4.90 4.70
N ASP A 81 -28.17 5.88 5.25
CA ASP A 81 -27.78 5.87 6.66
C ASP A 81 -28.87 6.53 7.54
N SER A 82 -29.72 5.71 8.16
CA SER A 82 -30.85 6.17 8.99
C SER A 82 -31.12 5.25 10.17
N GLY A 83 -31.69 5.79 11.25
CA GLY A 83 -32.07 5.03 12.44
C GLY A 83 -30.90 4.27 13.07
N LEU A 84 -31.00 2.95 13.13
CA LEU A 84 -29.96 2.07 13.70
C LEU A 84 -28.64 2.08 12.93
N LEU A 85 -28.64 2.50 11.66
CA LEU A 85 -27.43 2.60 10.83
C LEU A 85 -26.73 3.96 11.01
N ALA A 86 -27.42 4.96 11.56
CA ALA A 86 -26.95 6.33 11.67
C ALA A 86 -25.54 6.41 12.28
N SER A 87 -24.60 6.87 11.45
CA SER A 87 -23.23 7.15 11.83
C SER A 87 -23.10 8.46 12.60
N VAL A 88 -22.20 8.48 13.58
CA VAL A 88 -21.78 9.70 14.28
C VAL A 88 -20.38 10.07 13.78
N GLY A 89 -20.28 11.21 13.11
CA GLY A 89 -19.04 11.70 12.51
C GLY A 89 -18.69 11.01 11.19
N ASP A 90 -17.40 10.78 10.96
CA ASP A 90 -16.88 10.27 9.68
C ASP A 90 -16.97 8.73 9.53
N TYR A 91 -17.27 8.02 10.63
CA TYR A 91 -17.17 6.55 10.71
C TYR A 91 -18.55 5.90 10.68
N ALA A 92 -18.66 4.77 9.99
CA ALA A 92 -19.86 3.97 10.04
C ALA A 92 -20.11 3.42 11.46
N ALA A 93 -21.37 3.24 11.85
CA ALA A 93 -21.74 2.67 13.16
C ALA A 93 -21.27 1.20 13.32
N ASP A 94 -21.13 0.49 12.20
CA ASP A 94 -20.76 -0.91 12.07
C ASP A 94 -19.64 -1.08 11.02
N PRO A 95 -18.45 -0.48 11.23
CA PRO A 95 -17.50 -0.20 10.16
C PRO A 95 -16.77 -1.43 9.61
N VAL A 96 -16.86 -2.57 10.29
CA VAL A 96 -16.16 -3.80 9.88
C VAL A 96 -17.14 -4.87 9.42
N TRP A 97 -18.20 -5.11 10.20
CA TRP A 97 -19.18 -6.14 9.91
C TRP A 97 -20.52 -5.47 9.52
N PRO A 98 -20.85 -5.39 8.22
CA PRO A 98 -22.05 -4.72 7.78
C PRO A 98 -23.29 -5.46 8.31
N ARG A 99 -24.20 -4.72 8.93
CA ARG A 99 -25.48 -5.29 9.36
C ARG A 99 -26.35 -5.70 8.16
N ALA A 100 -27.28 -6.62 8.40
CA ALA A 100 -28.14 -7.18 7.35
C ALA A 100 -28.98 -6.11 6.63
N GLU A 101 -29.33 -5.03 7.30
CA GLU A 101 -30.09 -3.90 6.74
C GLU A 101 -29.32 -3.22 5.60
N ARG A 102 -27.98 -3.09 5.71
CA ARG A 102 -27.16 -2.47 4.65
C ARG A 102 -27.20 -3.28 3.36
N TRP A 103 -27.20 -4.61 3.46
CA TRP A 103 -27.32 -5.50 2.30
C TRP A 103 -28.67 -5.39 1.62
N ARG A 104 -29.75 -5.11 2.37
CA ARG A 104 -31.09 -4.90 1.80
C ARG A 104 -31.22 -3.56 1.07
N LEU A 105 -30.43 -2.56 1.49
CA LEU A 105 -30.39 -1.23 0.88
C LEU A 105 -29.41 -1.14 -0.30
N TRP A 106 -28.64 -2.20 -0.56
CA TRP A 106 -27.68 -2.20 -1.66
C TRP A 106 -28.40 -2.14 -3.02
N ASP A 107 -28.03 -1.15 -3.82
CA ASP A 107 -28.61 -0.86 -5.13
C ASP A 107 -27.88 -1.56 -6.29
N GLY A 108 -26.94 -2.45 -5.98
CA GLY A 108 -26.12 -3.16 -6.97
C GLY A 108 -24.92 -2.35 -7.49
N ARG A 109 -24.64 -1.16 -6.95
CA ARG A 109 -23.45 -0.40 -7.29
C ARG A 109 -22.18 -1.17 -6.96
N LEU A 110 -21.18 -0.99 -7.81
CA LEU A 110 -19.82 -1.47 -7.61
C LEU A 110 -18.96 -0.32 -7.05
N PRO A 111 -17.89 -0.65 -6.31
CA PRO A 111 -16.96 0.37 -5.85
C PRO A 111 -16.23 1.03 -7.01
N GLU A 112 -15.55 2.12 -6.71
CA GLU A 112 -14.76 2.86 -7.69
C GLU A 112 -13.69 1.95 -8.33
N PRO A 113 -13.29 2.21 -9.59
CA PRO A 113 -12.22 1.45 -10.23
C PRO A 113 -10.93 1.47 -9.40
N PRO A 114 -10.07 0.46 -9.55
CA PRO A 114 -8.77 0.46 -8.90
C PRO A 114 -7.99 1.76 -9.17
N LEU A 115 -7.27 2.24 -8.14
CA LEU A 115 -6.47 3.48 -8.16
C LEU A 115 -7.27 4.81 -8.18
N VAL A 116 -8.60 4.76 -8.17
CA VAL A 116 -9.43 5.93 -7.90
C VAL A 116 -9.62 6.06 -6.39
N PRO A 117 -9.37 7.24 -5.78
CA PRO A 117 -9.58 7.40 -4.35
C PRO A 117 -11.06 7.18 -4.02
N PRO A 118 -11.37 6.50 -2.89
CA PRO A 118 -12.74 6.34 -2.47
C PRO A 118 -13.34 7.71 -2.11
N PRO A 119 -14.68 7.85 -2.20
CA PRO A 119 -15.37 9.09 -1.89
C PRO A 119 -15.16 9.52 -0.43
N GLY A 120 -15.35 10.81 -0.17
CA GLY A 120 -15.17 11.38 1.16
C GLY A 120 -16.26 10.96 2.16
N PRO A 121 -16.07 11.22 3.47
CA PRO A 121 -17.01 10.85 4.54
C PRO A 121 -18.43 11.43 4.42
N ALA A 122 -18.61 12.46 3.57
CA ALA A 122 -19.90 13.05 3.25
C ALA A 122 -20.74 12.16 2.31
N GLU A 123 -20.09 11.33 1.50
CA GLU A 123 -20.73 10.45 0.51
C GLU A 123 -20.67 8.99 0.95
N ARG A 124 -19.56 8.55 1.57
CA ARG A 124 -19.39 7.20 2.11
C ARG A 124 -18.69 7.24 3.45
N LYS A 125 -19.32 6.65 4.46
CA LYS A 125 -18.73 6.58 5.80
C LYS A 125 -17.52 5.67 5.82
N LEU A 126 -16.50 6.09 6.58
CA LEU A 126 -15.26 5.33 6.71
C LEU A 126 -15.55 3.94 7.28
N ASN A 127 -15.10 2.93 6.55
CA ASN A 127 -15.31 1.53 6.85
C ASN A 127 -14.06 0.71 6.48
N TYR A 128 -13.99 -0.52 6.99
CA TYR A 128 -12.85 -1.41 6.83
C TYR A 128 -12.64 -1.89 5.39
N TRP A 129 -13.70 -1.91 4.58
CA TRP A 129 -13.68 -2.47 3.23
C TRP A 129 -13.10 -1.51 2.20
N MET A 130 -13.08 -0.21 2.51
CA MET A 130 -12.31 0.78 1.76
C MET A 130 -10.84 0.37 1.74
N MET A 131 -10.21 0.48 0.57
CA MET A 131 -8.77 0.24 0.44
C MET A 131 -7.98 1.29 1.21
N SER A 132 -7.64 0.97 2.46
CA SER A 132 -6.96 1.85 3.39
C SER A 132 -5.64 1.25 3.85
N GLN A 133 -4.54 1.94 3.53
CA GLN A 133 -3.22 1.69 4.10
C GLN A 133 -3.25 1.86 5.62
N ARG A 134 -3.94 2.92 6.08
CA ARG A 134 -4.06 3.26 7.49
C ARG A 134 -4.57 2.07 8.30
N ALA A 135 -5.72 1.53 7.90
CA ALA A 135 -6.36 0.41 8.57
C ALA A 135 -5.71 -0.94 8.29
N GLY A 136 -4.74 -1.01 7.37
CA GLY A 136 -4.19 -2.28 6.91
C GLY A 136 -5.28 -3.20 6.35
N SER A 137 -6.25 -2.62 5.64
CA SER A 137 -7.41 -3.38 5.14
C SER A 137 -6.96 -4.54 4.25
N VAL A 138 -7.70 -5.66 4.29
CA VAL A 138 -7.37 -6.83 3.48
C VAL A 138 -7.47 -6.52 1.98
N SER A 139 -8.42 -5.66 1.58
CA SER A 139 -8.59 -5.22 0.20
C SER A 139 -7.36 -4.44 -0.27
N TYR A 140 -6.89 -3.48 0.53
CA TYR A 140 -5.67 -2.72 0.24
C TYR A 140 -4.43 -3.60 0.15
N THR A 141 -4.15 -4.41 1.16
CA THR A 141 -2.92 -5.21 1.22
C THR A 141 -2.86 -6.28 0.15
N THR A 142 -3.99 -6.90 -0.16
CA THR A 142 -4.10 -7.86 -1.27
C THR A 142 -3.88 -7.15 -2.61
N PHE A 143 -4.57 -6.02 -2.84
CA PHE A 143 -4.41 -5.25 -4.08
C PHE A 143 -2.97 -4.75 -4.27
N ALA A 144 -2.41 -4.12 -3.24
CA ALA A 144 -1.05 -3.60 -3.24
C ALA A 144 -0.03 -4.72 -3.42
N GLY A 145 -0.22 -5.87 -2.78
CA GLY A 145 0.63 -7.05 -2.98
C GLY A 145 0.60 -7.55 -4.42
N GLY A 146 -0.58 -7.63 -5.05
CA GLY A 146 -0.71 -7.95 -6.47
C GLY A 146 -0.01 -6.94 -7.38
N LEU A 147 -0.15 -5.64 -7.09
CA LEU A 147 0.55 -4.57 -7.81
C LEU A 147 2.08 -4.71 -7.68
N SER A 148 2.58 -5.01 -6.48
CA SER A 148 4.00 -5.27 -6.25
C SER A 148 4.50 -6.45 -7.09
N LEU A 149 3.74 -7.54 -7.22
CA LEU A 149 4.09 -8.67 -8.09
C LEU A 149 4.17 -8.26 -9.57
N VAL A 150 3.20 -7.47 -10.05
CA VAL A 150 3.20 -6.96 -11.42
C VAL A 150 4.42 -6.10 -11.71
N LEU A 151 4.75 -5.18 -10.79
CA LEU A 151 5.92 -4.31 -10.92
C LEU A 151 7.22 -5.13 -10.85
N PHE A 152 7.31 -6.08 -9.92
CA PHE A 152 8.46 -6.96 -9.77
C PHE A 152 8.68 -7.82 -11.03
N ALA A 153 7.63 -8.44 -11.58
CA ALA A 153 7.72 -9.17 -12.84
C ALA A 153 8.18 -8.28 -14.00
N GLY A 154 7.74 -7.02 -14.03
CA GLY A 154 8.23 -6.03 -14.98
C GLY A 154 9.74 -5.79 -14.87
N PHE A 155 10.26 -5.66 -13.65
CA PHE A 155 11.71 -5.53 -13.42
C PHE A 155 12.47 -6.80 -13.82
N VAL A 156 12.01 -7.99 -13.46
CA VAL A 156 12.62 -9.26 -13.89
C VAL A 156 12.66 -9.34 -15.42
N TRP A 157 11.59 -8.97 -16.09
CA TRP A 157 11.54 -8.98 -17.56
C TRP A 157 12.53 -7.98 -18.19
N VAL A 158 12.62 -6.76 -17.66
CA VAL A 158 13.53 -5.74 -18.19
C VAL A 158 14.99 -6.04 -17.87
N CYS A 159 15.29 -6.42 -16.62
CA CYS A 159 16.65 -6.62 -16.14
C CYS A 159 17.20 -7.99 -16.52
N ASP A 160 16.47 -9.05 -16.24
CA ASP A 160 17.03 -10.41 -16.29
C ASP A 160 16.78 -11.06 -17.66
N VAL A 161 15.64 -10.77 -18.30
CA VAL A 161 15.32 -11.32 -19.63
C VAL A 161 15.90 -10.47 -20.75
N ARG A 162 15.79 -9.13 -20.65
CA ARG A 162 16.30 -8.20 -21.67
C ARG A 162 17.72 -7.68 -21.39
N GLY A 163 18.31 -8.00 -20.23
CA GLY A 163 19.66 -7.56 -19.86
C GLY A 163 19.80 -6.05 -19.64
N ARG A 164 18.70 -5.31 -19.44
CA ARG A 164 18.74 -3.85 -19.28
C ARG A 164 18.76 -3.47 -17.81
N SER A 165 19.81 -2.80 -17.36
CA SER A 165 19.89 -2.26 -16.00
C SER A 165 19.97 -0.74 -16.02
N ALA A 166 19.38 -0.12 -14.99
CA ALA A 166 19.51 1.30 -14.73
C ALA A 166 20.33 1.51 -13.44
N GLY A 167 21.21 2.53 -13.45
CA GLY A 167 22.12 2.80 -12.34
C GLY A 167 21.42 3.13 -11.02
N VAL A 168 20.27 3.82 -11.06
CA VAL A 168 19.51 4.22 -9.87
C VAL A 168 18.92 3.02 -9.12
N PRO A 169 18.09 2.15 -9.74
CA PRO A 169 17.62 0.93 -9.09
C PRO A 169 18.75 0.03 -8.60
N GLY A 170 19.84 -0.09 -9.38
CA GLY A 170 21.00 -0.90 -8.97
C GLY A 170 21.71 -0.34 -7.73
N THR A 171 21.89 0.98 -7.65
CA THR A 171 22.57 1.64 -6.51
C THR A 171 21.74 1.56 -5.24
N LEU A 172 20.44 1.88 -5.33
CA LEU A 172 19.53 1.85 -4.18
C LEU A 172 19.24 0.41 -3.74
N GLY A 173 19.09 -0.53 -4.69
CA GLY A 173 18.84 -1.94 -4.40
C GLY A 173 20.04 -2.64 -3.75
N ALA A 174 21.27 -2.35 -4.19
CA ALA A 174 22.47 -2.94 -3.60
C ALA A 174 22.70 -2.54 -2.13
N ASN A 175 22.11 -1.42 -1.70
CA ASN A 175 22.21 -0.89 -0.34
C ASN A 175 20.83 -0.57 0.23
N SER A 176 19.86 -1.47 0.03
CA SER A 176 18.45 -1.24 0.37
C SER A 176 18.23 -0.91 1.86
N LEU A 177 18.94 -1.59 2.77
CA LEU A 177 18.90 -1.28 4.20
C LEU A 177 19.47 0.12 4.50
N ALA A 178 20.59 0.47 3.87
CA ALA A 178 21.18 1.79 4.05
C ALA A 178 20.21 2.87 3.54
N ALA A 179 19.61 2.67 2.36
CA ALA A 179 18.61 3.56 1.80
C ALA A 179 17.38 3.70 2.72
N TYR A 180 16.95 2.60 3.36
CA TYR A 180 15.86 2.62 4.33
C TYR A 180 16.20 3.47 5.56
N LEU A 181 17.40 3.34 6.12
CA LEU A 181 17.79 4.14 7.28
C LEU A 181 18.04 5.62 6.91
N LEU A 182 18.68 5.86 5.77
CA LEU A 182 19.05 7.20 5.31
C LEU A 182 17.83 8.02 4.88
N HIS A 183 16.74 7.41 4.41
CA HIS A 183 15.57 8.17 4.02
C HIS A 183 14.93 8.89 5.21
N ASP A 184 14.94 8.30 6.42
CA ASP A 184 14.35 8.96 7.60
C ASP A 184 15.20 10.16 8.01
N VAL A 185 16.53 10.03 7.94
CA VAL A 185 17.46 11.14 8.15
C VAL A 185 17.24 12.25 7.11
N ALA A 186 17.15 11.89 5.84
CA ALA A 186 16.88 12.83 4.75
C ALA A 186 15.52 13.53 4.94
N ALA A 187 14.49 12.80 5.35
CA ALA A 187 13.17 13.35 5.62
C ALA A 187 13.21 14.39 6.75
N ARG A 188 13.91 14.10 7.86
CA ARG A 188 14.06 15.03 9.00
C ARG A 188 14.80 16.31 8.61
N LEU A 189 15.74 16.24 7.67
CA LEU A 189 16.45 17.43 7.17
C LEU A 189 15.55 18.32 6.31
N VAL A 190 14.71 17.72 5.47
CA VAL A 190 13.90 18.47 4.49
C VAL A 190 12.55 18.92 5.08
N ALA A 191 11.95 18.14 5.98
CA ALA A 191 10.62 18.40 6.54
C ALA A 191 10.41 19.80 7.14
N PRO A 192 11.39 20.43 7.84
CA PRO A 192 11.21 21.79 8.37
C PRO A 192 10.94 22.86 7.31
N TRP A 193 11.32 22.63 6.05
CA TRP A 193 11.13 23.56 4.95
C TRP A 193 9.89 23.26 4.09
N LEU A 194 9.20 22.15 4.35
CA LEU A 194 8.02 21.72 3.61
C LEU A 194 6.78 21.77 4.50
N GLN A 195 5.85 22.64 4.14
CA GLN A 195 4.51 22.70 4.70
C GLN A 195 3.54 21.96 3.78
N ARG A 196 2.36 21.62 4.29
CA ARG A 196 1.31 20.97 3.47
C ARG A 196 0.91 21.80 2.24
N ASP A 197 1.01 23.12 2.36
CA ASP A 197 0.60 24.06 1.33
C ASP A 197 1.79 24.60 0.51
N SER A 198 2.97 23.95 0.63
CA SER A 198 4.15 24.33 -0.15
C SER A 198 3.90 24.21 -1.65
N GLY A 199 4.27 25.26 -2.40
CA GLY A 199 4.22 25.26 -3.85
C GLY A 199 5.21 24.27 -4.50
N LEU A 200 5.08 24.11 -5.82
CA LEU A 200 5.85 23.13 -6.59
C LEU A 200 7.37 23.26 -6.42
N VAL A 201 7.89 24.49 -6.42
CA VAL A 201 9.34 24.74 -6.38
C VAL A 201 9.98 24.26 -5.07
N PRO A 202 9.48 24.66 -3.87
CA PRO A 202 9.95 24.08 -2.61
C PRO A 202 9.84 22.56 -2.56
N VAL A 203 8.74 21.98 -3.04
CA VAL A 203 8.52 20.53 -3.05
C VAL A 203 9.55 19.81 -3.91
N LEU A 204 9.77 20.26 -5.16
CA LEU A 204 10.77 19.68 -6.05
C LEU A 204 12.18 19.84 -5.51
N THR A 205 12.49 20.99 -4.91
CA THR A 205 13.80 21.25 -4.31
C THR A 205 14.04 20.33 -3.12
N GLY A 206 13.07 20.20 -2.23
CA GLY A 206 13.11 19.27 -1.11
C GLY A 206 13.24 17.82 -1.56
N TRP A 207 12.50 17.42 -2.59
CA TRP A 207 12.62 16.09 -3.19
C TRP A 207 14.00 15.84 -3.80
N LEU A 208 14.58 16.81 -4.52
CA LEU A 208 15.93 16.69 -5.09
C LEU A 208 17.00 16.55 -4.00
N ILE A 209 16.90 17.33 -2.93
CA ILE A 209 17.81 17.24 -1.77
C ILE A 209 17.66 15.87 -1.11
N PHE A 210 16.43 15.45 -0.83
CA PHE A 210 16.12 14.15 -0.23
C PHE A 210 16.68 13.00 -1.08
N ALA A 211 16.32 12.95 -2.37
CA ALA A 211 16.72 11.89 -3.27
C ALA A 211 18.23 11.90 -3.52
N GLY A 212 18.81 13.09 -3.69
CA GLY A 212 20.24 13.29 -3.89
C GLY A 212 21.07 12.84 -2.70
N LEU A 213 20.63 13.11 -1.47
CA LEU A 213 21.29 12.67 -0.25
C LEU A 213 21.26 11.14 -0.13
N VAL A 214 20.08 10.52 -0.23
CA VAL A 214 19.93 9.07 -0.11
C VAL A 214 20.73 8.36 -1.22
N TYR A 215 20.56 8.79 -2.47
CA TYR A 215 21.26 8.21 -3.61
C TYR A 215 22.78 8.42 -3.53
N GLY A 216 23.23 9.63 -3.21
CA GLY A 216 24.65 9.97 -3.10
C GLY A 216 25.36 9.15 -2.02
N CYS A 217 24.75 9.00 -0.84
CA CYS A 217 25.26 8.15 0.22
C CYS A 217 25.30 6.67 -0.21
N CYS A 218 24.22 6.14 -0.81
CA CYS A 218 24.21 4.76 -1.31
C CYS A 218 25.25 4.53 -2.42
N ARG A 219 25.46 5.53 -3.29
CA ARG A 219 26.45 5.49 -4.36
C ARG A 219 27.88 5.49 -3.82
N LEU A 220 28.14 6.29 -2.77
CA LEU A 220 29.41 6.30 -2.07
C LEU A 220 29.70 4.93 -1.42
N LEU A 221 28.71 4.37 -0.71
CA LEU A 221 28.82 3.04 -0.10
C LEU A 221 29.11 1.97 -1.15
N GLN A 222 28.39 1.99 -2.27
CA GLN A 222 28.61 1.09 -3.40
C GLN A 222 30.02 1.25 -3.98
N TRP A 223 30.50 2.48 -4.18
CA TRP A 223 31.83 2.75 -4.70
C TRP A 223 32.93 2.24 -3.77
N LYS A 224 32.73 2.35 -2.46
CA LYS A 224 33.60 1.79 -1.42
C LYS A 224 33.43 0.29 -1.18
N ARG A 225 32.46 -0.36 -1.86
CA ARG A 225 32.07 -1.76 -1.68
C ARG A 225 31.63 -2.11 -0.25
N TRP A 226 31.06 -1.15 0.45
CA TRP A 226 30.47 -1.36 1.78
C TRP A 226 28.99 -1.68 1.61
N TYR A 227 28.66 -2.96 1.75
CA TYR A 227 27.29 -3.45 1.63
C TYR A 227 26.73 -3.80 3.00
N LEU A 228 25.73 -3.06 3.44
CA LEU A 228 24.93 -3.43 4.60
C LEU A 228 23.89 -4.46 4.14
N ARG A 229 24.07 -5.72 4.55
CA ARG A 229 23.17 -6.84 4.24
C ARG A 229 22.58 -7.38 5.54
N VAL A 230 21.33 -7.81 5.48
CA VAL A 230 20.65 -8.61 6.52
C VAL A 230 20.57 -10.03 6.03
#